data_AF-A0A3S0ZB34-F1
#
_entry.id   AF-A0A3S0ZB34-F1
#
_cell.length_a   1.000
_cell.length_b   1.000
_cell.length_c   1.000
_cell.angle_alpha   90.00
_cell.angle_beta   90.00
_cell.angle_gamma   90.00
#
_symmetry.space_group_name_H-M   'P 1'
#
loop_
_entity.id
_entity.type
_entity.pdbx_description
1 polymer ?
#
loop_
_entity_poly.entity_id
_entity_poly.type
_entity_poly.pdbx_seq_one_letter_code
_entity_poly.pdbx_strand_id
1 'polypeptide(L)'
;MGKMKRMRQKLHIAAAKSKDTNSSAKNSDTIEGHQMTDAKFKLPIDPTALGSRGDNIFKDVKISSSELSPQKLPDFDARSTITSKTFKGKNLTKKEKHKMRHDVWTAKMDAITSAKKKAKERKKKQQTPIVGDLTEMQEALPTLELLLKKSSDSAVRSALSERERSIPKEKKRKRQMYDDISLFHRVSQHPLFKEDASSIIKTHLKNKIQMEKDMET
;
A
#
# COMPACT_ATOMS: atom_id res chain seq x y z
N MET A 1 34.79 -28.23 -16.91
CA MET A 1 34.24 -27.35 -17.97
C MET A 1 32.91 -26.77 -17.51
N GLY A 2 32.93 -25.57 -16.92
CA GLY A 2 31.75 -24.93 -16.32
C GLY A 2 30.79 -24.35 -17.37
N LYS A 3 29.48 -24.57 -17.20
CA LYS A 3 28.45 -24.04 -18.10
C LYS A 3 28.40 -22.50 -17.98
N MET A 4 28.77 -21.79 -19.03
CA MET A 4 28.60 -20.33 -19.13
C MET A 4 27.12 -19.95 -18.96
N LYS A 5 26.81 -19.10 -17.98
CA LYS A 5 25.48 -18.50 -17.83
C LYS A 5 25.31 -17.42 -18.89
N ARG A 6 24.36 -17.62 -19.83
CA ARG A 6 23.94 -16.55 -20.75
C ARG A 6 23.28 -15.40 -19.99
N MET A 7 23.67 -14.18 -20.34
CA MET A 7 23.04 -12.93 -19.90
C MET A 7 21.59 -12.90 -20.38
N ARG A 8 20.65 -12.67 -19.45
CA ARG A 8 19.22 -12.55 -19.79
C ARG A 8 18.93 -11.12 -20.21
N GLN A 9 18.64 -10.92 -21.49
CA GLN A 9 18.16 -9.65 -22.02
C GLN A 9 16.68 -9.48 -21.67
N LYS A 10 16.35 -8.42 -20.90
CA LYS A 10 14.95 -8.03 -20.67
C LYS A 10 14.50 -7.16 -21.83
N LEU A 11 13.73 -7.72 -22.76
CA LEU A 11 13.01 -6.96 -23.76
C LEU A 11 11.61 -6.66 -23.22
N HIS A 12 11.41 -5.46 -22.66
CA HIS A 12 10.06 -4.92 -22.51
C HIS A 12 9.72 -4.19 -23.81
N ILE A 13 8.79 -4.75 -24.59
CA ILE A 13 8.19 -4.03 -25.72
C ILE A 13 7.21 -3.03 -25.11
N ALA A 14 7.49 -1.73 -25.27
CA ALA A 14 6.53 -0.69 -24.94
C ALA A 14 5.35 -0.79 -25.92
N ALA A 15 4.14 -0.97 -25.41
CA ALA A 15 2.95 -0.93 -26.25
C ALA A 15 2.71 0.52 -26.72
N ALA A 16 3.00 0.78 -27.99
CA ALA A 16 2.57 2.00 -28.65
C ALA A 16 1.04 2.01 -28.73
N LYS A 17 0.41 3.03 -28.14
CA LYS A 17 -1.02 3.30 -28.32
C LYS A 17 -1.19 4.03 -29.66
N SER A 18 -1.85 3.40 -30.63
CA SER A 18 -2.37 4.11 -31.79
C SER A 18 -3.55 4.98 -31.35
N LYS A 19 -3.50 6.24 -31.75
CA LYS A 19 -4.55 7.24 -31.55
C LYS A 19 -5.41 7.23 -32.80
N ASP A 20 -6.54 6.52 -32.76
CA ASP A 20 -7.50 6.57 -33.86
C ASP A 20 -8.34 7.85 -33.73
N THR A 21 -8.16 8.70 -34.74
CA THR A 21 -8.98 9.85 -35.05
C THR A 21 -10.19 9.39 -35.87
N ASN A 22 -11.40 9.58 -35.37
CA ASN A 22 -12.48 10.14 -36.20
C ASN A 22 -13.65 10.67 -35.37
N SER A 23 -14.09 11.83 -35.81
CA SER A 23 -15.04 12.79 -35.25
C SER A 23 -16.51 12.45 -35.52
N SER A 24 -17.40 12.80 -34.59
CA SER A 24 -18.56 13.69 -34.84
C SER A 24 -19.48 13.74 -33.61
N ALA A 25 -19.57 14.91 -32.96
CA ALA A 25 -20.82 15.49 -32.48
C ALA A 25 -20.50 16.86 -31.84
N LYS A 26 -21.10 17.89 -32.42
CA LYS A 26 -21.03 19.31 -32.06
C LYS A 26 -21.69 19.56 -30.69
N ASN A 27 -21.17 20.53 -29.94
CA ASN A 27 -21.95 21.71 -29.49
C ASN A 27 -20.99 22.81 -28.98
N SER A 28 -21.38 24.05 -29.27
CA SER A 28 -20.74 25.37 -29.07
C SER A 28 -20.73 25.78 -27.57
N ASP A 29 -19.91 26.70 -27.05
CA ASP A 29 -19.81 28.15 -27.36
C ASP A 29 -18.45 28.78 -26.95
N THR A 30 -17.94 29.65 -27.83
CA THR A 30 -17.28 30.98 -27.65
C THR A 30 -16.42 31.26 -26.39
N ILE A 31 -15.09 31.22 -26.47
CA ILE A 31 -14.08 32.32 -26.73
C ILE A 31 -13.94 33.36 -25.62
N GLU A 32 -12.79 33.34 -24.94
CA GLU A 32 -11.84 34.45 -24.70
C GLU A 32 -10.60 33.80 -24.01
N GLY A 33 -9.36 33.84 -24.49
CA GLY A 33 -8.71 34.87 -25.27
C GLY A 33 -7.63 35.57 -24.43
N HIS A 34 -6.68 34.83 -23.83
CA HIS A 34 -5.44 35.42 -23.32
C HIS A 34 -4.24 34.57 -23.74
N GLN A 35 -3.66 34.97 -24.86
CA GLN A 35 -2.27 34.65 -25.22
C GLN A 35 -1.38 35.48 -24.31
N MET A 36 -0.53 34.83 -23.52
CA MET A 36 0.62 35.50 -22.90
C MET A 36 1.89 34.81 -23.42
N THR A 37 2.53 35.60 -24.26
CA THR A 37 3.87 35.58 -24.81
C THR A 37 4.93 34.75 -24.10
N ASP A 38 5.86 34.28 -24.94
CA ASP A 38 7.11 33.61 -24.63
C ASP A 38 7.95 34.32 -23.56
N ALA A 39 7.78 33.94 -22.30
CA ALA A 39 8.77 34.18 -21.27
C ALA A 39 9.62 32.91 -21.09
N LYS A 40 10.71 32.86 -21.86
CA LYS A 40 11.84 31.97 -21.62
C LYS A 40 12.39 32.21 -20.21
N PHE A 41 11.87 31.49 -19.20
CA PHE A 41 12.59 31.29 -17.95
C PHE A 41 13.72 30.29 -18.21
N LYS A 42 14.81 30.77 -18.82
CA LYS A 42 16.09 30.10 -18.74
C LYS A 42 16.66 30.40 -17.37
N LEU A 43 16.53 29.46 -16.44
CA LEU A 43 17.46 29.40 -15.31
C LEU A 43 18.87 29.26 -15.94
N PRO A 44 19.83 30.15 -15.65
CA PRO A 44 21.22 29.89 -15.96
C PRO A 44 21.67 28.82 -14.97
N ILE A 45 21.48 27.56 -15.35
CA ILE A 45 22.25 26.47 -14.76
C ILE A 45 23.56 26.50 -15.51
N ASP A 46 24.42 27.46 -15.17
CA ASP A 46 25.80 27.46 -15.62
C ASP A 46 26.46 26.23 -14.97
N PRO A 47 26.81 25.17 -15.72
CA PRO A 47 27.44 23.97 -15.16
C PRO A 47 28.90 24.22 -14.75
N THR A 48 29.35 25.47 -14.73
CA THR A 48 30.75 25.89 -14.60
C THR A 48 30.99 26.83 -13.40
N ALA A 49 29.95 27.17 -12.62
CA ALA A 49 30.08 27.98 -11.40
C ALA A 49 30.49 27.17 -10.13
N LEU A 50 31.00 25.95 -10.32
CA LEU A 50 31.74 25.22 -9.28
C LEU A 50 32.99 24.64 -9.93
N GLY A 51 34.14 25.09 -9.43
CA GLY A 51 35.45 24.93 -10.04
C GLY A 51 35.75 23.53 -10.58
N SER A 52 36.53 23.52 -11.66
CA SER A 52 37.28 22.37 -12.22
C SER A 52 36.88 21.01 -11.63
N ARG A 53 35.86 20.36 -12.19
CA ARG A 53 35.51 18.96 -11.87
C ARG A 53 36.50 17.99 -12.53
N GLY A 54 37.78 18.28 -12.36
CA GLY A 54 38.92 17.49 -12.79
C GLY A 54 39.78 17.16 -11.58
N ASP A 55 39.17 16.59 -10.54
CA ASP A 55 39.86 15.73 -9.58
C ASP A 55 38.86 15.03 -8.66
N ASN A 56 39.11 13.74 -8.41
CA ASN A 56 38.11 12.82 -7.86
C ASN A 56 37.50 13.35 -6.54
N ILE A 57 36.19 13.58 -6.55
CA ILE A 57 35.37 14.07 -5.42
C ILE A 57 35.50 13.19 -4.16
N PHE A 58 36.00 11.96 -4.32
CA PHE A 58 36.14 10.97 -3.26
C PHE A 58 37.59 10.69 -2.85
N LYS A 59 38.59 11.49 -3.27
CA LYS A 59 40.02 11.26 -2.89
C LYS A 59 40.21 11.22 -1.37
N ASP A 60 39.40 11.97 -0.61
CA ASP A 60 39.53 12.08 0.84
C ASP A 60 38.66 11.08 1.63
N VAL A 61 37.89 10.23 0.94
CA VAL A 61 37.00 9.27 1.59
C VAL A 61 37.75 7.96 1.84
N LYS A 62 38.33 7.82 3.04
CA LYS A 62 39.01 6.60 3.50
C LYS A 62 37.99 5.59 4.04
N ILE A 63 37.38 4.78 3.17
CA ILE A 63 36.53 3.66 3.60
C ILE A 63 37.42 2.46 3.91
N SER A 64 37.57 2.13 5.19
CA SER A 64 38.29 0.92 5.60
C SER A 64 37.43 -0.33 5.38
N SER A 65 38.01 -1.42 4.89
CA SER A 65 37.27 -2.69 4.65
C SER A 65 36.69 -3.30 5.94
N SER A 66 37.17 -2.87 7.11
CA SER A 66 36.67 -3.26 8.43
C SER A 66 35.39 -2.53 8.83
N GLU A 67 35.16 -1.31 8.34
CA GLU A 67 33.94 -0.52 8.59
C GLU A 67 32.74 -0.98 7.74
N LEU A 68 33.03 -1.67 6.62
CA LEU A 68 32.04 -2.38 5.83
C LEU A 68 31.62 -3.67 6.55
N SER A 69 30.90 -3.54 7.66
CA SER A 69 30.25 -4.69 8.27
C SER A 69 29.42 -5.39 7.19
N PRO A 70 29.58 -6.71 6.96
CA PRO A 70 28.70 -7.43 6.07
C PRO A 70 27.35 -7.50 6.78
N GLN A 71 26.53 -6.47 6.59
CA GLN A 71 25.14 -6.49 6.98
C GLN A 71 24.54 -7.66 6.19
N LYS A 72 24.37 -8.81 6.85
CA LYS A 72 23.67 -9.95 6.28
C LYS A 72 22.23 -9.50 6.08
N LEU A 73 21.99 -8.89 4.94
CA LEU A 73 20.65 -8.62 4.46
C LEU A 73 19.92 -9.97 4.50
N PRO A 74 18.75 -10.05 5.15
CA PRO A 74 17.95 -11.25 5.06
C PRO A 74 17.68 -11.49 3.57
N ASP A 75 18.10 -12.66 3.07
CA ASP A 75 17.90 -13.04 1.68
C ASP A 75 16.41 -12.98 1.35
N PHE A 76 16.01 -11.90 0.69
CA PHE A 76 14.61 -11.61 0.39
C PHE A 76 14.04 -12.61 -0.63
N ASP A 77 14.92 -13.35 -1.33
CA ASP A 77 14.56 -14.38 -2.30
C ASP A 77 14.28 -15.74 -1.63
N ALA A 78 14.61 -15.90 -0.34
CA ALA A 78 14.23 -17.08 0.45
C ALA A 78 12.75 -17.10 0.88
N ARG A 79 11.95 -16.09 0.50
CA ARG A 79 10.56 -15.86 0.95
C ARG A 79 9.50 -16.73 0.28
N SER A 80 9.83 -17.95 -0.14
CA SER A 80 8.76 -18.96 -0.24
C SER A 80 8.48 -19.49 1.18
N THR A 81 7.57 -18.81 1.89
CA THR A 81 7.17 -19.11 3.29
C THR A 81 6.74 -20.56 3.55
N ILE A 82 6.49 -21.33 2.49
CA ILE A 82 6.12 -22.74 2.56
C ILE A 82 7.36 -23.65 2.60
N THR A 83 8.50 -23.30 2.00
CA THR A 83 9.63 -24.23 1.94
C THR A 83 10.42 -24.32 3.25
N SER A 84 10.67 -23.19 3.89
CA SER A 84 11.57 -23.11 5.06
C SER A 84 10.93 -23.45 6.40
N LYS A 85 9.60 -23.38 6.53
CA LYS A 85 8.89 -23.70 7.79
C LYS A 85 8.20 -25.07 7.77
N THR A 86 7.64 -25.48 6.64
CA THR A 86 6.86 -26.74 6.52
C THR A 86 7.70 -27.97 6.18
N PHE A 87 8.89 -27.79 5.61
CA PHE A 87 9.79 -28.89 5.22
C PHE A 87 11.07 -29.00 6.05
N LYS A 88 11.29 -28.08 7.00
CA LYS A 88 12.49 -28.10 7.84
C LYS A 88 12.39 -29.26 8.84
N GLY A 89 13.43 -30.08 8.90
CA GLY A 89 13.51 -31.26 9.79
C GLY A 89 12.90 -32.55 9.24
N LYS A 90 12.34 -32.56 8.02
CA LYS A 90 11.84 -33.79 7.38
C LYS A 90 12.78 -34.22 6.25
N ASN A 91 13.33 -35.44 6.32
CA ASN A 91 14.16 -36.06 5.28
C ASN A 91 13.31 -36.51 4.08
N LEU A 92 12.64 -35.55 3.43
CA LEU A 92 11.75 -35.80 2.30
C LEU A 92 12.51 -35.78 0.98
N THR A 93 12.14 -36.69 0.08
CA THR A 93 12.69 -36.73 -1.28
C THR A 93 12.25 -35.49 -2.08
N LYS A 94 12.97 -35.17 -3.16
CA LYS A 94 12.62 -34.04 -4.05
C LYS A 94 11.19 -34.17 -4.59
N LYS A 95 10.76 -35.40 -4.88
CA LYS A 95 9.42 -35.73 -5.41
C LYS A 95 8.34 -35.43 -4.36
N GLU A 96 8.53 -35.85 -3.12
CA GLU A 96 7.62 -35.54 -2.00
C GLU A 96 7.52 -34.04 -1.74
N LYS A 97 8.66 -33.33 -1.72
CA LYS A 97 8.68 -31.87 -1.56
C LYS A 97 7.91 -31.16 -2.68
N HIS A 98 8.02 -31.66 -3.91
CA HIS A 98 7.25 -31.13 -5.05
C HIS A 98 5.75 -31.39 -4.88
N LYS A 99 5.36 -32.63 -4.57
CA LYS A 99 3.97 -33.01 -4.33
C LYS A 99 3.33 -32.16 -3.23
N MET A 100 3.97 -32.05 -2.07
CA MET A 100 3.46 -31.24 -0.96
C MET A 100 3.32 -29.76 -1.33
N ARG A 101 4.24 -29.20 -2.11
CA ARG A 101 4.10 -27.80 -2.60
C ARG A 101 2.89 -27.64 -3.49
N HIS A 102 2.68 -28.60 -4.40
CA HIS A 102 1.52 -28.62 -5.27
C HIS A 102 0.24 -28.75 -4.45
N ASP A 103 0.15 -29.72 -3.54
CA ASP A 103 -1.03 -29.98 -2.73
C ASP A 103 -1.39 -28.81 -1.80
N VAL A 104 -0.38 -28.15 -1.20
CA VAL A 104 -0.61 -26.94 -0.41
C VAL A 104 -1.09 -25.79 -1.29
N TRP A 105 -0.58 -25.68 -2.52
CA TRP A 105 -1.00 -24.64 -3.44
C TRP A 105 -2.43 -24.87 -3.94
N THR A 106 -2.78 -26.10 -4.34
CA THR A 106 -4.15 -26.45 -4.75
C THR A 106 -5.14 -26.23 -3.61
N ALA A 107 -4.84 -26.71 -2.40
CA ALA A 107 -5.67 -26.48 -1.23
C ALA A 107 -5.90 -24.98 -0.94
N LYS A 108 -4.88 -24.13 -1.14
CA LYS A 108 -5.03 -22.68 -1.02
C LYS A 108 -5.93 -22.09 -2.10
N MET A 109 -5.79 -22.54 -3.35
CA MET A 109 -6.64 -22.07 -4.44
C MET A 109 -8.09 -22.50 -4.20
N ASP A 110 -8.33 -23.73 -3.77
CA ASP A 110 -9.65 -24.27 -3.44
C ASP A 110 -10.30 -23.51 -2.26
N ALA A 111 -9.52 -23.16 -1.23
CA ALA A 111 -9.99 -22.31 -0.15
C ALA A 111 -10.41 -20.91 -0.63
N ILE A 112 -9.68 -20.32 -1.59
CA ILE A 112 -10.02 -19.01 -2.14
C ILE A 112 -11.27 -19.10 -3.03
N THR A 113 -11.39 -20.12 -3.87
CA THR A 113 -12.54 -20.29 -4.77
C THR A 113 -13.81 -20.59 -3.99
N SER A 114 -13.75 -21.47 -2.99
CA SER A 114 -14.86 -21.77 -2.08
C SER A 114 -15.29 -20.55 -1.28
N ALA A 115 -14.36 -19.78 -0.70
CA ALA A 115 -14.68 -18.55 0.01
C ALA A 115 -15.38 -17.51 -0.90
N LYS A 116 -14.91 -17.35 -2.14
CA LYS A 116 -15.55 -16.47 -3.13
C LYS A 116 -16.96 -16.95 -3.51
N LYS A 117 -17.14 -18.26 -3.69
CA LYS A 117 -18.45 -18.85 -4.00
C LYS A 117 -19.43 -18.62 -2.85
N LYS A 118 -19.02 -18.92 -1.62
CA LYS A 118 -19.80 -18.70 -0.39
C LYS A 118 -20.18 -17.22 -0.22
N ALA A 119 -19.26 -16.30 -0.45
CA ALA A 119 -19.56 -14.86 -0.38
C ALA A 119 -20.57 -14.39 -1.44
N LYS A 120 -20.51 -14.92 -2.67
CA LYS A 120 -21.51 -14.63 -3.70
C LYS A 120 -22.88 -15.19 -3.33
N GLU A 121 -22.92 -16.41 -2.83
CA GLU A 121 -24.16 -17.06 -2.39
C GLU A 121 -24.81 -16.32 -1.22
N ARG A 122 -24.02 -15.94 -0.21
CA ARG A 122 -24.48 -15.11 0.91
C ARG A 122 -25.09 -13.79 0.43
N LYS A 123 -24.45 -13.11 -0.53
CA LYS A 123 -25.02 -11.88 -1.12
C LYS A 123 -26.35 -12.15 -1.83
N LYS A 124 -26.48 -13.26 -2.56
CA LYS A 124 -27.75 -13.61 -3.22
C LYS A 124 -28.86 -13.85 -2.19
N LYS A 125 -28.57 -14.63 -1.14
CA LYS A 125 -29.51 -14.90 -0.04
C LYS A 125 -29.94 -13.64 0.70
N GLN A 126 -29.00 -12.72 0.95
CA GLN A 126 -29.31 -11.42 1.56
C GLN A 126 -30.24 -10.55 0.69
N GLN A 127 -30.16 -10.67 -0.64
CA GLN A 127 -31.02 -9.90 -1.55
C GLN A 127 -32.41 -10.54 -1.70
N THR A 128 -32.50 -11.87 -1.62
CA THR A 128 -33.76 -12.61 -1.69
C THR A 128 -33.95 -13.40 -0.41
N PRO A 129 -34.53 -12.81 0.65
CA PRO A 129 -34.77 -13.50 1.90
C PRO A 129 -35.83 -14.58 1.70
N ILE A 130 -35.42 -15.84 1.80
CA ILE A 130 -36.32 -16.99 1.74
C ILE A 130 -36.81 -17.26 3.15
N VAL A 131 -38.13 -17.23 3.36
CA VAL A 131 -38.74 -17.53 4.66
C VAL A 131 -38.39 -18.97 5.06
N GLY A 132 -37.80 -19.13 6.26
CA GLY A 132 -37.40 -20.44 6.79
C GLY A 132 -35.99 -20.91 6.43
N ASP A 133 -35.19 -20.11 5.71
CA ASP A 133 -33.77 -20.43 5.50
C ASP A 133 -32.96 -20.20 6.79
N LEU A 134 -32.54 -21.29 7.43
CA LEU A 134 -31.74 -21.25 8.67
C LEU A 134 -30.23 -21.09 8.42
N THR A 135 -29.80 -20.98 7.17
CA THR A 135 -28.36 -20.95 6.85
C THR A 135 -27.65 -19.73 7.41
N GLU A 136 -28.32 -18.58 7.52
CA GLU A 136 -27.76 -17.39 8.16
C GLU A 136 -27.43 -17.64 9.64
N MET A 137 -28.34 -18.31 10.36
CA MET A 137 -28.12 -18.68 11.76
C MET A 137 -26.97 -19.69 11.89
N GLN A 138 -26.94 -20.72 11.03
CA GLN A 138 -25.86 -21.71 11.04
C GLN A 138 -24.49 -21.10 10.72
N GLU A 139 -24.41 -20.12 9.80
CA GLU A 139 -23.17 -19.42 9.47
C GLU A 139 -22.72 -18.43 10.54
N ALA A 140 -23.65 -17.84 11.29
CA ALA A 140 -23.34 -16.92 12.39
C ALA A 140 -22.76 -17.64 13.62
N LEU A 141 -22.96 -18.95 13.73
CA LEU A 141 -22.47 -19.74 14.84
C LEU A 141 -21.00 -20.15 14.66
N PRO A 142 -20.20 -20.15 15.73
CA PRO A 142 -18.84 -20.67 15.69
C PRO A 142 -18.87 -22.19 15.42
N THR A 143 -17.95 -22.67 14.57
CA THR A 143 -17.79 -24.11 14.36
C THR A 143 -17.22 -24.76 15.61
N LEU A 144 -17.53 -26.05 15.82
CA LEU A 144 -17.04 -26.82 16.97
C LEU A 144 -15.51 -26.79 17.09
N GLU A 145 -14.80 -26.83 15.96
CA GLU A 145 -13.33 -26.68 15.92
C GLU A 145 -12.86 -25.33 16.48
N LEU A 146 -13.57 -24.23 16.18
CA LEU A 146 -13.25 -22.91 16.72
C LEU A 146 -13.49 -22.84 18.22
N LEU A 147 -14.56 -23.48 18.71
CA LEU A 147 -14.85 -23.60 20.14
C LEU A 147 -13.77 -24.40 20.87
N LEU A 148 -13.40 -25.57 20.31
CA LEU A 148 -12.34 -26.43 20.85
C LEU A 148 -10.96 -25.78 20.82
N LYS A 149 -10.69 -24.89 19.85
CA LYS A 149 -9.40 -24.20 19.72
C LYS A 149 -9.32 -22.91 20.56
N LYS A 150 -10.45 -22.29 20.88
CA LYS A 150 -10.51 -21.06 21.70
C LYS A 150 -10.17 -21.29 23.17
N SER A 151 -10.18 -22.53 23.65
CA SER A 151 -9.57 -22.92 24.95
C SER A 151 -8.05 -22.78 24.96
N SER A 152 -7.41 -22.64 23.79
CA SER A 152 -5.98 -22.39 23.64
C SER A 152 -5.73 -20.98 23.11
N ASP A 153 -5.83 -19.95 23.95
CA ASP A 153 -5.30 -18.56 23.93
C ASP A 153 -4.98 -17.81 22.60
N SER A 154 -5.41 -18.30 21.45
CA SER A 154 -4.96 -17.87 20.12
C SER A 154 -6.07 -17.23 19.30
N ALA A 155 -7.33 -17.35 19.75
CA ALA A 155 -8.50 -16.83 19.04
C ALA A 155 -8.68 -15.30 19.15
N VAL A 156 -7.97 -14.63 20.06
CA VAL A 156 -8.01 -13.16 20.19
C VAL A 156 -7.14 -12.46 19.12
N ARG A 157 -6.21 -13.17 18.47
CA ARG A 157 -5.25 -12.58 17.52
C ARG A 157 -5.69 -12.53 16.05
N SER A 158 -6.72 -13.25 15.64
CA SER A 158 -7.09 -13.35 14.21
C SER A 158 -8.21 -12.41 13.76
N ALA A 159 -8.89 -11.73 14.70
CA ALA A 159 -10.00 -10.83 14.40
C ALA A 159 -9.62 -9.34 14.29
N LEU A 160 -8.41 -8.94 14.68
CA LEU A 160 -8.02 -7.52 14.76
C LEU A 160 -6.63 -7.27 14.16
N SER A 161 -6.52 -6.15 13.45
CA SER A 161 -5.38 -5.62 12.71
C SER A 161 -5.15 -6.20 11.30
N GLU A 162 -5.96 -5.73 10.34
CA GLU A 162 -5.34 -5.34 9.07
C GLU A 162 -4.23 -4.36 9.46
N ARG A 163 -2.97 -4.80 9.44
CA ARG A 163 -1.85 -3.97 9.89
C ARG A 163 -1.93 -2.65 9.15
N GLU A 164 -2.02 -1.55 9.89
CA GLU A 164 -2.03 -0.24 9.30
C GLU A 164 -0.80 -0.11 8.40
N ARG A 165 -1.04 0.28 7.15
CA ARG A 165 0.06 0.51 6.23
C ARG A 165 0.84 1.71 6.76
N SER A 166 2.16 1.63 6.76
CA SER A 166 3.03 2.76 7.13
C SER A 166 2.73 4.02 6.32
N ILE A 167 2.26 3.85 5.07
CA ILE A 167 1.84 4.94 4.21
C ILE A 167 0.41 4.67 3.72
N PRO A 168 -0.54 5.60 3.91
CA PRO A 168 -1.89 5.48 3.38
C PRO A 168 -1.89 5.51 1.85
N LYS A 169 -2.95 4.97 1.23
CA LYS A 169 -3.09 4.97 -0.24
C LYS A 169 -3.10 6.41 -0.78
N GLU A 170 -2.52 6.61 -1.97
CA GLU A 170 -2.47 7.87 -2.72
C GLU A 170 -3.80 8.65 -2.68
N LYS A 171 -4.93 7.98 -2.97
CA LYS A 171 -6.27 8.59 -2.97
C LYS A 171 -6.68 9.13 -1.60
N LYS A 172 -6.33 8.43 -0.51
CA LYS A 172 -6.62 8.88 0.86
C LYS A 172 -5.77 10.09 1.21
N ARG A 173 -4.47 10.06 0.88
CA ARG A 173 -3.54 11.18 1.08
C ARG A 173 -4.00 12.43 0.32
N LYS A 174 -4.37 12.29 -0.95
CA LYS A 174 -4.88 13.39 -1.78
C LYS A 174 -6.17 14.00 -1.20
N ARG A 175 -7.08 13.17 -0.67
CA ARG A 175 -8.28 13.65 0.03
C ARG A 175 -7.94 14.45 1.29
N GLN A 176 -7.12 13.86 2.17
CA GLN A 176 -6.64 14.54 3.38
C GLN A 176 -6.00 15.89 3.05
N MET A 177 -5.15 15.95 2.02
CA MET A 177 -4.55 17.19 1.58
C MET A 177 -5.57 18.27 1.17
N TYR A 178 -6.64 17.90 0.44
CA TYR A 178 -7.69 18.87 0.10
C TYR A 178 -8.52 19.28 1.32
N ASP A 179 -8.80 18.33 2.21
CA ASP A 179 -9.51 18.61 3.45
C ASP A 179 -8.69 19.60 4.31
N ASP A 180 -7.37 19.40 4.41
CA ASP A 180 -6.44 20.30 5.12
C ASP A 180 -6.40 21.70 4.49
N ILE A 181 -6.33 21.80 3.16
CA ILE A 181 -6.37 23.09 2.44
C ILE A 181 -7.69 23.82 2.73
N SER A 182 -8.82 23.09 2.66
CA SER A 182 -10.14 23.67 2.92
C SER A 182 -10.28 24.16 4.36
N LEU A 183 -9.73 23.40 5.32
CA LEU A 183 -9.71 23.74 6.72
C LEU A 183 -8.87 25.00 6.95
N PHE A 184 -7.70 25.10 6.32
CA PHE A 184 -6.83 26.26 6.43
C PHE A 184 -7.51 27.54 5.91
N HIS A 185 -8.16 27.48 4.75
CA HIS A 185 -8.92 28.61 4.23
C HIS A 185 -10.02 29.06 5.21
N ARG A 186 -10.75 28.11 5.80
CA ARG A 186 -11.79 28.41 6.80
C ARG A 186 -11.23 29.08 8.04
N VAL A 187 -10.12 28.57 8.58
CA VAL A 187 -9.46 29.12 9.78
C VAL A 187 -8.94 30.52 9.49
N SER A 188 -8.27 30.72 8.35
CA SER A 188 -7.75 32.03 7.92
C SER A 188 -8.85 33.08 7.71
N GLN A 189 -10.04 32.67 7.28
CA GLN A 189 -11.18 33.55 7.09
C GLN A 189 -11.88 33.93 8.39
N HIS A 190 -11.71 33.14 9.46
CA HIS A 190 -12.45 33.33 10.71
C HIS A 190 -12.01 34.61 11.44
N PRO A 191 -12.94 35.50 11.86
CA PRO A 191 -12.60 36.79 12.47
C PRO A 191 -11.76 36.63 13.74
N LEU A 192 -12.15 35.72 14.65
CA LEU A 192 -11.40 35.50 15.89
C LEU A 192 -9.93 35.08 15.67
N PHE A 193 -9.65 34.38 14.58
CA PHE A 193 -8.29 33.95 14.25
C PHE A 193 -7.46 35.10 13.68
N LYS A 194 -8.09 36.08 13.01
CA LYS A 194 -7.42 37.29 12.51
C LYS A 194 -7.06 38.26 13.63
N GLU A 195 -7.91 38.35 14.66
CA GLU A 195 -7.65 39.22 15.82
C GLU A 195 -6.49 38.70 16.68
N ASP A 196 -6.58 37.45 17.17
CA ASP A 196 -5.51 36.82 17.96
C ASP A 196 -5.44 35.31 17.71
N ALA A 197 -4.66 34.94 16.71
CA ALA A 197 -4.41 33.54 16.36
C ALA A 197 -3.84 32.74 17.54
N SER A 198 -2.96 33.33 18.34
CA SER A 198 -2.22 32.63 19.39
C SER A 198 -3.14 32.22 20.56
N SER A 199 -4.05 33.10 20.95
CA SER A 199 -5.04 32.82 22.00
C SER A 199 -6.05 31.77 21.55
N ILE A 200 -6.56 31.87 20.32
CA ILE A 200 -7.51 30.88 19.78
C ILE A 200 -6.89 29.49 19.64
N ILE A 201 -5.63 29.39 19.24
CA ILE A 201 -4.92 28.11 19.19
C ILE A 201 -4.79 27.51 20.60
N LYS A 202 -4.42 28.33 21.61
CA LYS A 202 -4.31 27.88 23.00
C LYS A 202 -5.65 27.38 23.56
N THR A 203 -6.75 28.11 23.32
CA THR A 203 -8.08 27.69 23.79
C THR A 203 -8.52 26.40 23.11
N HIS A 204 -8.31 26.27 21.79
CA HIS A 204 -8.63 25.05 21.06
C HIS A 204 -7.85 23.84 21.56
N LEU A 205 -6.53 23.98 21.80
CA LEU A 205 -5.70 22.92 22.37
C LEU A 205 -6.18 22.51 23.76
N LYS A 206 -6.51 23.47 24.63
CA LYS A 206 -7.05 23.20 25.96
C LYS A 206 -8.34 22.39 25.88
N ASN A 207 -9.26 22.79 25.01
CA ASN A 207 -10.52 22.08 24.80
C ASN A 207 -10.30 20.67 24.25
N LYS A 208 -9.37 20.50 23.30
CA LYS A 208 -9.05 19.20 22.71
C LYS A 208 -8.48 18.22 23.74
N ILE A 209 -7.55 18.68 24.58
CA ILE A 209 -6.98 17.88 25.68
C ILE A 209 -8.06 17.47 26.68
N GLN A 210 -9.02 18.35 26.98
CA GLN A 210 -10.11 18.01 27.88
C GLN A 210 -11.04 16.94 27.28
N MET A 211 -11.42 17.07 26.01
CA MET A 211 -12.26 16.07 25.35
C MET A 211 -11.60 14.69 25.28
N GLU A 212 -10.28 14.62 25.11
CA GLU A 212 -9.56 13.35 25.11
C GLU A 212 -9.60 12.69 26.50
N LYS A 213 -9.42 13.48 27.58
CA LYS A 213 -9.56 12.98 28.96
C LYS A 213 -10.97 12.47 29.26
N ASP A 214 -11.98 13.20 28.82
CA ASP A 214 -13.39 12.83 29.07
C ASP A 214 -13.81 11.56 28.28
N MET A 215 -13.11 11.23 27.18
CA MET A 215 -13.36 10.02 26.38
C MET A 215 -12.63 8.78 26.90
N GLU A 216 -11.63 8.95 27.78
CA GLU A 216 -10.87 7.87 28.40
C GLU A 216 -11.49 7.34 29.70
N THR A 217 -12.42 8.09 30.30
CA THR A 217 -13.22 7.71 31.48
C THR A 217 -14.51 7.01 31.10
#